data_AF-A0A953LS16-F1
#
_entry.id   AF-A0A953LS16-F1
#
_cell.length_a   1.000
_cell.length_b   1.000
_cell.length_c   1.000
_cell.angle_alpha   90.00
_cell.angle_beta   90.00
_cell.angle_gamma   90.00
#
_symmetry.space_group_name_H-M   'P 1'
#
loop_
_entity.id
_entity.type
_entity.pdbx_description
1 polymer ?
#
loop_
_entity_poly.entity_id
_entity_poly.type
_entity_poly.pdbx_seq_one_letter_code
_entity_poly.pdbx_strand_id
1 'polypeptide(L)'
;MEQEELEARLRDSPYLRQSLAELFRSIEETVSLIAAAAARQLDAARFEADLLSLQRQAASESPDPTRDHILNEVRQALRVSKRI
;
A
#
# COMPACT_ATOMS: atom_id res chain seq x y z
N MET A 1 -25.09 -21.81 13.22
CA MET A 1 -23.91 -21.78 12.34
C MET A 1 -22.74 -21.45 13.24
N GLU A 2 -21.79 -22.37 13.35
CA GLU A 2 -20.64 -22.19 14.25
C GLU A 2 -19.66 -21.20 13.61
N GLN A 3 -18.97 -20.41 14.45
CA GLN A 3 -18.14 -19.30 14.00
C GLN A 3 -17.01 -19.75 13.04
N GLU A 4 -16.43 -20.92 13.30
CA GLU A 4 -15.39 -21.52 12.45
C GLU A 4 -15.90 -21.85 11.03
N GLU A 5 -17.16 -22.25 10.89
CA GLU A 5 -17.77 -22.57 9.61
C GLU A 5 -18.00 -21.32 8.75
N LEU A 6 -18.36 -20.21 9.39
CA LEU A 6 -18.47 -18.91 8.74
C LEU A 6 -17.09 -18.39 8.30
N GLU A 7 -16.08 -18.50 9.16
CA GLU A 7 -14.71 -18.08 8.84
C GLU A 7 -14.10 -18.90 7.70
N ALA A 8 -14.34 -20.21 7.66
CA ALA A 8 -13.91 -21.08 6.56
C ALA A 8 -14.55 -20.64 5.24
N ARG A 9 -15.86 -20.39 5.23
CA ARG A 9 -16.59 -19.92 4.04
C ARG A 9 -16.13 -18.54 3.57
N LEU A 10 -15.80 -17.64 4.49
CA LEU A 10 -15.25 -16.32 4.14
C LEU A 10 -13.86 -16.44 3.50
N ARG A 11 -12.96 -17.28 4.04
CA ARG A 11 -11.64 -17.53 3.44
C ARG A 11 -11.75 -18.09 2.02
N ASP A 12 -12.67 -19.02 1.83
CA ASP A 12 -12.82 -19.69 0.53
C ASP A 12 -13.60 -18.85 -0.49
N SER A 13 -14.35 -17.84 -0.05
CA SER A 13 -15.15 -16.98 -0.91
C SER A 13 -14.32 -16.28 -2.00
N PRO A 14 -14.51 -16.63 -3.28
CA PRO A 14 -13.81 -15.97 -4.39
C PRO A 14 -14.23 -14.50 -4.52
N TYR A 15 -15.51 -14.21 -4.25
CA TYR A 15 -16.05 -12.86 -4.27
C TYR A 15 -15.38 -11.97 -3.21
N LEU A 16 -15.25 -12.46 -1.98
CA LEU A 16 -14.59 -11.68 -0.92
C LEU A 16 -13.13 -11.41 -1.26
N ARG A 17 -12.41 -12.41 -1.76
CA ARG A 17 -11.02 -12.25 -2.21
C ARG A 17 -10.90 -11.20 -3.31
N GLN A 18 -11.81 -11.21 -4.28
CA GLN A 18 -11.82 -10.23 -5.35
C GLN A 18 -12.14 -8.82 -4.83
N SER A 19 -13.16 -8.65 -3.99
CA SER A 19 -13.51 -7.35 -3.41
C SER A 19 -12.38 -6.77 -2.55
N LEU A 20 -11.68 -7.62 -1.78
CA LEU A 20 -10.51 -7.20 -1.01
C LEU A 20 -9.36 -6.76 -1.93
N ALA A 21 -9.09 -7.50 -3.00
CA ALA A 21 -8.05 -7.14 -3.97
C ALA A 21 -8.36 -5.81 -4.67
N GLU A 22 -9.62 -5.57 -5.03
CA GLU A 22 -10.07 -4.30 -5.62
C GLU A 22 -9.93 -3.14 -4.61
N LEU A 23 -10.26 -3.37 -3.34
CA LEU A 23 -10.08 -2.39 -2.28
C LEU A 23 -8.61 -2.05 -2.04
N PHE A 24 -7.72 -3.04 -1.98
CA PHE A 24 -6.28 -2.81 -1.84
C PHE A 24 -5.72 -2.01 -3.02
N ARG A 25 -6.10 -2.35 -4.26
CA ARG A 25 -5.70 -1.59 -5.44
C ARG A 25 -6.18 -0.14 -5.39
N SER A 26 -7.43 0.08 -4.98
CA SER A 26 -7.96 1.44 -4.82
C SER A 26 -7.17 2.26 -3.78
N ILE A 27 -6.75 1.62 -2.68
CA ILE A 27 -5.90 2.27 -1.66
C ILE A 27 -4.53 2.59 -2.24
N GLU A 28 -3.89 1.66 -2.95
CA GLU A 28 -2.59 1.85 -3.61
C GLU A 28 -2.61 3.06 -4.56
N GLU A 29 -3.61 3.12 -5.44
CA GLU A 29 -3.79 4.22 -6.39
C GLU A 29 -4.00 5.56 -5.66
N THR A 30 -4.86 5.58 -4.64
CA THR A 30 -5.17 6.78 -3.86
C THR A 30 -3.93 7.32 -3.15
N VAL A 31 -3.19 6.45 -2.46
CA VAL A 31 -1.97 6.84 -1.74
C VAL A 31 -0.90 7.31 -2.72
N SER A 32 -0.78 6.66 -3.87
CA SER A 32 0.16 7.06 -4.93
C SER A 32 -0.13 8.46 -5.47
N LEU A 33 -1.41 8.80 -5.69
CA LEU A 33 -1.83 10.13 -6.11
C LEU A 33 -1.50 11.20 -5.06
N ILE A 34 -1.80 10.92 -3.79
CA ILE A 34 -1.50 11.84 -2.68
C ILE A 34 0.02 12.05 -2.56
N ALA A 35 0.80 10.96 -2.62
CA ALA A 35 2.25 11.00 -2.57
C ALA A 35 2.83 11.83 -3.72
N ALA A 36 2.36 11.62 -4.95
CA ALA A 36 2.80 12.39 -6.11
C ALA A 36 2.45 13.88 -5.98
N ALA A 37 1.25 14.21 -5.48
CA ALA A 37 0.84 15.58 -5.22
C ALA A 37 1.70 16.25 -4.13
N ALA A 38 2.00 15.53 -3.05
CA ALA A 38 2.86 16.00 -1.96
C ALA A 38 4.31 16.21 -2.45
N ALA A 39 4.85 15.28 -3.23
CA ALA A 39 6.21 15.36 -3.77
C ALA A 39 6.40 16.46 -4.83
N ARG A 40 5.33 17.00 -5.42
CA ARG A 40 5.43 18.20 -6.26
C ARG A 40 5.51 19.48 -5.44
N GLN A 41 5.02 19.45 -4.19
CA GLN A 41 5.04 20.58 -3.27
C GLN A 41 6.24 20.54 -2.31
N LEU A 42 6.80 19.35 -2.10
CA LEU A 42 7.97 19.06 -1.27
C LEU A 42 9.17 18.68 -2.15
N ASP A 43 10.39 18.73 -1.61
CA ASP A 43 11.54 18.10 -2.27
C ASP A 43 11.27 16.60 -2.43
N ALA A 44 11.03 16.17 -3.67
CA ALA A 44 10.71 14.79 -4.01
C ALA A 44 11.81 13.78 -3.64
N ALA A 45 13.07 14.22 -3.53
CA ALA A 45 14.17 13.36 -3.04
C ALA A 45 14.07 13.15 -1.53
N ARG A 46 13.73 14.21 -0.78
CA ARG A 46 13.51 14.12 0.67
C ARG A 46 12.30 13.25 1.01
N PHE A 47 11.20 13.43 0.29
CA PHE A 47 9.98 12.65 0.50
C PHE A 47 10.17 11.15 0.23
N GLU A 48 10.92 10.78 -0.81
CA GLU A 48 11.28 9.38 -1.07
C GLU A 48 12.12 8.77 0.06
N ALA A 49 13.04 9.56 0.63
CA ALA A 49 13.87 9.11 1.76
C ALA A 49 13.05 8.92 3.04
N ASP A 50 12.10 9.81 3.31
CA ASP A 50 11.23 9.72 4.48
C ASP A 50 10.29 8.50 4.39
N LEU A 51 9.74 8.21 3.20
CA LEU A 51 8.96 6.99 2.95
C LEU A 51 9.77 5.71 3.20
N LEU A 52 11.04 5.68 2.75
CA LEU A 52 11.92 4.55 3.00
C LEU A 52 12.24 4.39 4.49
N SER A 53 12.39 5.50 5.22
CA SER A 53 12.62 5.48 6.67
C SER A 53 11.41 4.91 7.41
N LEU A 54 10.20 5.36 7.07
CA LEU A 54 8.96 4.83 7.62
C LEU A 54 8.80 3.32 7.35
N GLN A 55 9.08 2.87 6.12
CA GLN A 55 9.02 1.46 5.77
C GLN A 55 9.96 0.61 6.64
N ARG A 56 11.21 1.07 6.85
CA ARG A 56 12.19 0.36 7.67
C ARG A 56 11.78 0.28 9.14
N GLN A 57 11.28 1.39 9.69
CA GLN A 57 10.82 1.44 11.07
C GLN A 57 9.61 0.51 11.26
N ALA A 58 8.62 0.61 10.39
CA ALA A 58 7.43 -0.21 10.45
C ALA A 58 7.75 -1.71 10.28
N ALA A 59 8.72 -2.06 9.43
CA ALA A 59 9.18 -3.45 9.26
C ALA A 59 9.90 -4.00 10.51
N SER A 60 10.59 -3.15 11.28
CA SER A 60 11.22 -3.56 12.54
C SER A 60 10.23 -3.79 13.67
N GLU A 61 9.09 -3.09 13.65
CA GLU A 61 8.05 -3.18 14.69
C GLU A 61 7.07 -4.33 14.38
N SER A 62 6.62 -4.45 13.13
CA SER A 62 5.75 -5.52 12.68
C SER A 62 5.89 -5.72 11.16
N PRO A 63 6.46 -6.85 10.70
CA PRO A 63 6.57 -7.14 9.28
C PRO A 63 5.18 -7.36 8.67
N ASP A 64 4.80 -6.51 7.73
CA ASP A 64 3.52 -6.59 7.01
C ASP A 64 3.80 -6.53 5.49
N PRO A 65 3.67 -7.67 4.77
CA PRO A 65 3.98 -7.74 3.35
C PRO A 65 3.04 -6.89 2.49
N THR A 66 1.80 -6.67 2.93
CA THR A 66 0.81 -5.86 2.20
C THR A 66 1.19 -4.38 2.29
N ARG A 67 1.51 -3.90 3.50
CA ARG A 67 1.99 -2.53 3.70
C ARG A 67 3.26 -2.26 2.89
N ASP A 68 4.21 -3.19 2.93
CA ASP A 68 5.49 -3.02 2.26
C ASP A 68 5.33 -3.02 0.72
N HIS A 69 4.39 -3.81 0.19
CA HIS A 69 4.02 -3.76 -1.23
C HIS A 69 3.47 -2.38 -1.63
N ILE A 70 2.48 -1.87 -0.88
CA ILE A 70 1.88 -0.55 -1.13
C ILE A 70 2.95 0.56 -1.11
N LEU A 71 3.82 0.56 -0.10
CA LEU A 71 4.90 1.57 0.02
C LEU A 71 5.90 1.50 -1.13
N ASN A 72 6.18 0.31 -1.67
CA ASN A 72 7.03 0.15 -2.84
C ASN A 72 6.38 0.70 -4.11
N GLU A 73 5.09 0.43 -4.34
CA GLU A 73 4.35 0.96 -5.49
C GLU A 73 4.31 2.50 -5.47
N VAL A 74 4.02 3.08 -4.30
CA VAL A 74 4.04 4.54 -4.09
C VAL A 74 5.41 5.13 -4.42
N ARG A 75 6.51 4.49 -3.97
CA ARG A 75 7.87 4.92 -4.29
C ARG A 75 8.19 4.81 -5.79
N GLN A 76 7.68 3.80 -6.49
CA GLN A 76 7.85 3.70 -7.95
C GLN A 76 7.10 4.80 -8.68
N ALA A 77 5.84 5.08 -8.29
CA ALA A 77 5.05 6.16 -8.87
C ALA A 77 5.73 7.53 -8.73
N LEU A 78 6.35 7.80 -7.57
CA LEU A 78 7.14 9.00 -7.34
C LEU A 78 8.35 9.12 -8.27
N ARG A 79 9.05 8.01 -8.54
CA ARG A 79 10.20 7.99 -9.48
C ARG A 79 9.78 8.27 -10.90
N VAL A 80 8.63 7.76 -11.33
CA VAL A 80 8.07 8.04 -12.66
C VAL A 80 7.66 9.51 -12.76
N SER A 81 7.03 10.08 -11.73
CA SER A 81 6.63 11.49 -11.71
C SER A 81 7.80 12.47 -11.71
N LYS A 82 9.02 12.07 -11.34
CA LYS A 82 10.24 12.90 -11.44
C LYS A 82 10.81 12.98 -12.87
N ARG A 83 10.36 12.12 -13.79
CA ARG A 83 10.88 12.02 -15.17
C ARG A 83 10.10 12.84 -16.20
N ILE A 84 8.99 13.47 -15.78
CA ILE A 84 8.12 14.33 -16.60
C ILE A 84 8.36 15.77 -16.15
#